data_AF-A0A8T4Q8D7-F1
#
_entry.id   AF-A0A8T4Q8D7-F1
#
_cell.length_a   1.000
_cell.length_b   1.000
_cell.length_c   1.000
_cell.angle_alpha   90.00
_cell.angle_beta   90.00
_cell.angle_gamma   90.00
#
_symmetry.space_group_name_H-M   'P 1'
#
loop_
_entity.id
_entity.type
_entity.pdbx_description
1 polymer ?
#
loop_
_entity_poly.entity_id
_entity_poly.type
_entity_poly.pdbx_seq_one_letter_code
_entity_poly.pdbx_strand_id
1 'polypeptide(L)' 'MVKVWMVVVVFMLIGGFMIVRINDLDMDNPEDRATFLGKFWSWVKGTGKNVAGVASEAAQKDWLPAANESNLTNLRR' A
#
# COMPACT_ATOMS: atom_id res chain seq x y z
N MET A 1 3.63 -16.23 -4.99
CA MET A 1 2.51 -15.27 -4.83
C MET A 1 1.85 -15.32 -3.46
N VAL A 2 1.38 -16.49 -2.97
CA VAL A 2 0.67 -16.60 -1.67
C VAL A 2 1.45 -16.02 -0.47
N LYS A 3 2.78 -16.24 -0.41
CA LYS A 3 3.63 -15.76 0.70
C LYS A 3 3.70 -14.23 0.80
N VAL A 4 3.85 -13.53 -0.33
CA VAL A 4 3.91 -12.06 -0.34
C VAL A 4 2.54 -11.48 0.01
N TRP A 5 1.47 -12.08 -0.52
CA TRP A 5 0.13 -11.57 -0.27
C TRP A 5 -0.26 -11.69 1.21
N MET A 6 0.15 -12.78 1.87
CA MET A 6 -0.01 -12.96 3.31
C MET A 6 0.67 -11.86 4.13
N VAL A 7 1.88 -11.42 3.74
CA VAL A 7 2.58 -10.32 4.41
C VAL A 7 1.79 -9.02 4.29
N VAL A 8 1.24 -8.72 3.11
CA VAL A 8 0.45 -7.50 2.93
C VAL A 8 -0.86 -7.55 3.71
N VAL A 9 -1.53 -8.72 3.76
CA VAL A 9 -2.73 -8.90 4.58
C VAL A 9 -2.42 -8.68 6.07
N VAL A 10 -1.36 -9.30 6.58
CA VAL A 10 -0.92 -9.10 7.98
C VAL A 10 -0.59 -7.62 8.23
N PHE A 11 0.10 -6.96 7.32
CA PHE A 11 0.38 -5.53 7.41
C PHE A 11 -0.90 -4.68 7.46
N MET A 12 -1.90 -5.00 6.64
CA MET A 12 -3.20 -4.31 6.68
C MET A 12 -3.94 -4.54 8.00
N LEU A 13 -3.91 -5.75 8.54
CA LEU A 13 -4.53 -6.05 9.84
C LEU A 13 -3.88 -5.28 10.98
N ILE A 14 -2.54 -5.20 11.00
CA ILE A 14 -1.80 -4.41 11.99
C ILE A 14 -2.12 -2.92 11.85
N GLY A 15 -2.14 -2.39 10.63
CA GLY A 15 -2.52 -1.01 10.36
C GLY A 15 -3.94 -0.69 10.85
N GLY A 16 -4.90 -1.58 10.56
CA GLY A 16 -6.27 -1.47 11.05
C GLY A 16 -6.35 -1.48 12.57
N PHE A 17 -5.68 -2.42 13.22
CA PHE A 17 -5.63 -2.52 14.68
C PHE A 17 -5.05 -1.27 15.33
N MET A 18 -3.96 -0.73 14.78
CA MET A 18 -3.37 0.52 15.29
C MET A 18 -4.35 1.69 15.19
N ILE A 19 -5.09 1.82 14.08
CA ILE A 19 -6.06 2.91 13.91
C ILE A 19 -7.18 2.80 14.95
N VAL A 20 -7.71 1.60 15.19
CA VAL A 20 -8.72 1.36 16.23
C VAL A 20 -8.20 1.77 17.61
N ARG A 21 -6.99 1.33 17.97
CA ARG A 21 -6.41 1.59 19.30
C ARG A 21 -5.98 3.04 19.53
N ILE A 22 -5.43 3.71 18.52
CA ILE A 22 -4.97 5.10 18.63
C ILE A 22 -6.15 6.08 18.73
N ASN A 23 -7.26 5.75 18.08
CA ASN A 23 -8.44 6.63 18.02
C ASN A 23 -9.54 6.18 18.99
N ASP A 24 -9.26 5.18 19.84
CA ASP A 24 -10.20 4.61 20.82
C ASP A 24 -11.58 4.28 20.23
N LEU A 25 -11.59 3.72 19.02
CA LEU A 25 -12.82 3.49 18.27
C LEU A 25 -13.54 2.25 18.77
N ASP A 26 -14.83 2.38 19.06
CA ASP A 26 -15.68 1.25 19.38
C ASP A 26 -16.20 0.61 18.09
N MET A 27 -15.73 -0.60 17.79
CA MET A 27 -16.16 -1.32 16.59
C MET A 27 -17.61 -1.82 16.68
N ASP A 28 -18.30 -1.70 17.80
CA ASP A 28 -19.74 -1.97 17.90
C ASP A 28 -20.59 -0.74 17.56
N ASN A 29 -20.02 0.45 17.58
CA ASN A 29 -20.68 1.70 17.21
C ASN A 29 -20.64 1.95 15.68
N PRO A 30 -21.79 2.15 15.00
CA PRO A 30 -21.84 2.46 13.57
C PRO A 30 -21.06 3.71 13.15
N GLU A 31 -21.03 4.75 13.98
CA GLU A 31 -20.34 6.02 13.67
C GLU A 31 -18.82 5.85 13.72
N ASP A 32 -18.33 5.07 14.67
CA ASP A 32 -16.92 4.76 14.83
C ASP A 32 -16.40 3.85 13.71
N ARG A 33 -17.26 2.96 13.18
CA ARG A 33 -16.96 2.19 11.96
C ARG A 33 -16.77 3.07 10.73
N ALA A 34 -17.62 4.08 10.56
CA ALA A 34 -17.48 5.05 9.47
C ALA A 34 -16.18 5.86 9.61
N THR A 35 -15.87 6.28 10.85
CA THR A 35 -14.64 6.97 11.19
C THR A 35 -13.39 6.11 10.93
N PHE A 36 -13.44 4.83 11.32
CA PHE A 36 -12.41 3.84 11.03
C PHE A 36 -12.15 3.73 9.52
N LEU A 37 -13.20 3.52 8.72
CA LEU A 37 -13.09 3.38 7.27
C LEU A 37 -12.42 4.60 6.63
N GLY A 38 -12.82 5.81 7.03
CA GLY A 38 -12.21 7.04 6.53
C GLY A 38 -10.73 7.14 6.87
N LYS A 39 -10.36 6.89 8.14
CA LYS A 39 -8.97 6.94 8.62
C LYS A 39 -8.12 5.84 7.99
N PHE A 40 -8.64 4.62 7.91
CA PHE A 40 -7.97 3.47 7.29
C PHE A 40 -7.69 3.73 5.82
N TRP A 41 -8.67 4.22 5.06
CA TRP A 41 -8.48 4.54 3.65
C TRP A 41 -7.48 5.69 3.43
N SER A 42 -7.52 6.70 4.29
CA SER A 42 -6.53 7.79 4.28
C SER A 42 -5.11 7.26 4.53
N TRP A 43 -4.94 6.38 5.52
CA TRP A 43 -3.67 5.73 5.83
C TRP A 43 -3.16 4.85 4.68
N VAL A 44 -4.02 4.02 4.08
CA VAL A 44 -3.65 3.19 2.91
C VAL A 44 -3.20 4.07 1.75
N LYS A 45 -3.92 5.16 1.45
CA LYS A 45 -3.52 6.11 0.41
C LYS A 45 -2.18 6.78 0.70
N GLY A 46 -1.95 7.20 1.95
CA GLY A 46 -0.67 7.78 2.38
C GLY A 46 0.49 6.80 2.21
N THR A 47 0.28 5.55 2.63
CA THR A 47 1.26 4.47 2.47
C THR A 47 1.59 4.22 1.00
N GLY A 48 0.57 4.15 0.14
CA GLY A 48 0.76 3.95 -1.30
C GLY A 48 1.56 5.08 -1.96
N LYS A 49 1.32 6.34 -1.57
CA LYS A 49 2.11 7.49 -2.05
C LYS A 49 3.57 7.39 -1.63
N ASN A 50 3.84 7.00 -0.39
CA ASN A 50 5.20 6.82 0.11
C ASN A 50 5.93 5.69 -0.63
N VAL A 51 5.26 4.56 -0.86
CA VAL A 51 5.82 3.44 -1.64
C VAL A 51 6.10 3.87 -3.08
N ALA A 52 5.18 4.59 -3.72
CA ALA A 52 5.39 5.12 -5.07
C ALA A 52 6.54 6.12 -5.13
N GLY A 53 6.69 6.99 -4.13
CA GLY A 53 7.82 7.90 -3.99
C GLY A 53 9.14 7.13 -3.89
N VAL A 54 9.24 6.17 -2.98
CA VAL A 54 10.44 5.33 -2.83
C VAL A 54 10.74 4.52 -4.09
N ALA A 55 9.72 3.97 -4.75
CA ALA A 55 9.89 3.24 -6.00
C ALA A 55 10.37 4.15 -7.15
N SER A 56 9.84 5.37 -7.23
CA SER A 56 10.29 6.38 -8.21
C SER A 56 11.73 6.80 -7.97
N GLU A 57 12.10 7.08 -6.72
CA GLU A 57 13.47 7.39 -6.31
C GLU A 57 14.43 6.24 -6.59
N ALA A 58 13.99 5.00 -6.37
CA ALA A 58 14.77 3.81 -6.71
C ALA A 58 14.94 3.65 -8.22
N ALA A 59 13.86 3.87 -9.00
CA ALA A 59 13.86 3.75 -10.46
C ALA A 59 14.77 4.77 -11.16
N GLN A 60 15.04 5.90 -10.54
CA GLN A 60 15.93 6.95 -11.05
C GLN A 60 17.41 6.71 -10.72
N LYS A 61 17.77 5.61 -10.04
CA LYS A 61 19.17 5.35 -9.70
C LYS A 61 19.96 4.83 -10.90
N ASP A 62 21.09 5.46 -11.16
CA ASP A 62 21.99 5.17 -12.29
C ASP A 62 22.55 3.74 -12.33
N TRP A 63 22.51 2.99 -11.22
CA TRP A 63 22.95 1.60 -11.18
C TRP A 63 21.90 0.63 -11.77
N LEU A 64 20.67 1.07 -12.01
CA LEU A 64 19.67 0.25 -12.67
C LEU A 64 20.04 0.11 -14.15
N PRO A 65 20.17 -1.12 -14.67
CA PRO A 65 20.42 -1.32 -16.09
C PRO A 65 19.31 -0.66 -16.90
N ALA A 66 19.68 0.03 -17.99
CA ALA A 66 18.73 0.68 -18.89
C ALA A 66 17.62 -0.31 -19.26
N ALA A 67 16.36 0.12 -19.16
CA ALA A 67 15.22 -0.71 -19.48
C ALA A 67 15.39 -1.25 -20.90
N ASN A 68 15.62 -2.56 -21.02
CA ASN A 68 15.91 -3.21 -22.28
C ASN A 68 14.68 -3.04 -23.20
N GLU A 69 14.78 -2.19 -24.22
CA GLU A 69 13.68 -1.82 -25.12
C GLU A 69 13.14 -3.02 -25.93
N SER A 70 13.76 -4.19 -25.83
CA SER A 70 13.40 -5.42 -26.53
C SER A 70 12.09 -6.09 -26.06
N ASN A 71 11.45 -5.61 -24.98
CA ASN A 71 10.19 -6.20 -24.47
C ASN A 71 8.91 -5.47 -24.93
N LEU A 72 9.01 -4.28 -25.54
CA LEU A 72 7.84 -3.53 -26.01
C LEU A 72 7.30 -4.04 -27.36
N THR A 73 8.09 -4.79 -28.13
CA THR A 73 7.70 -5.36 -29.43
C THR A 73 6.83 -6.63 -29.32
N ASN A 74 6.78 -7.29 -28.17
CA ASN A 74 5.97 -8.50 -27.96
C ASN A 74 4.50 -8.23 -27.55
N LEU A 75 4.12 -6.97 -27.31
CA LEU A 75 2.75 -6.57 -26.97
C LEU A 75 1.94 -6.04 -28.17
N ARG A 76 2.53 -6.04 -29.37
CA ARG A 76 1.91 -5.48 -30.59
C ARG A 76 1.94 -6.46 -31.77
N ARG A 77 1.73 -7.74 -31.50
CA ARG A 77 1.48 -8.74 -32.54
C ARG A 77 0.09 -9.33 -32.37
#